data_AF-A0A965RYL1-F1
#
_entry.id   AF-A0A965RYL1-F1
#
_cell.length_a   1.000
_cell.length_b   1.000
_cell.length_c   1.000
_cell.angle_alpha   90.00
_cell.angle_beta   90.00
_cell.angle_gamma   90.00
#
_symmetry.space_group_name_H-M   'P 1'
#
loop_
_entity.id
_entity.type
_entity.pdbx_description
1 polymer ?
#
loop_
_entity_poly.entity_id
_entity_poly.type
_entity_poly.pdbx_seq_one_letter_code
_entity_poly.pdbx_strand_id
1 'polypeptide(L)'
;MKYVKIAAGISFALSFFCISLVFSNSSFTYSYNNQLKLSFIFFGAIAFVLNLISYEQDRKGSALYNLFFWLGSSVLFLGLISKIMHFPLTNILIIGGLIISGFSFVLSKTSVGKQKKDSDLIDQL
;
A
#
# COMPACT_ATOMS: atom_id res chain seq x y z
N MET A 1 0.08 18.75 4.06
CA MET A 1 0.36 17.29 4.25
C MET A 1 -0.91 16.45 4.21
N LYS A 2 -1.98 16.84 4.94
CA LYS A 2 -3.27 16.11 4.94
C LYS A 2 -3.84 15.87 3.53
N TYR A 3 -3.74 16.86 2.64
CA TYR A 3 -4.26 16.74 1.27
C TYR A 3 -3.54 15.71 0.40
N VAL A 4 -2.21 15.59 0.48
CA VAL A 4 -1.45 14.58 -0.28
C VAL A 4 -1.79 13.16 0.18
N LYS A 5 -1.93 12.96 1.49
CA LYS A 5 -2.40 11.68 2.06
C LYS A 5 -3.80 11.32 1.61
N ILE A 6 -4.71 12.31 1.62
CA ILE A 6 -6.08 12.11 1.15
C ILE A 6 -6.08 11.77 -0.34
N ALA A 7 -5.31 12.49 -1.17
CA ALA A 7 -5.18 12.20 -2.59
C ALA A 7 -4.64 10.79 -2.84
N ALA A 8 -3.56 10.40 -2.15
CA ALA A 8 -3.01 9.05 -2.21
C ALA A 8 -4.05 7.99 -1.82
N GLY A 9 -4.80 8.23 -0.73
CA GLY A 9 -5.86 7.34 -0.26
C GLY A 9 -6.99 7.18 -1.27
N ILE A 10 -7.45 8.28 -1.87
CA ILE A 10 -8.48 8.27 -2.92
C ILE A 10 -7.98 7.51 -4.16
N SER A 11 -6.75 7.77 -4.60
CA SER A 11 -6.16 7.05 -5.73
C SER A 11 -6.02 5.55 -5.45
N PHE A 12 -5.64 5.16 -4.23
CA PHE A 12 -5.63 3.75 -3.83
C PHE A 12 -7.04 3.14 -3.86
N ALA A 13 -8.04 3.83 -3.30
CA ALA A 13 -9.42 3.35 -3.29
C ALA A 13 -9.96 3.15 -4.72
N LEU A 14 -9.70 4.10 -5.63
CA LEU A 14 -10.07 3.99 -7.04
C LEU A 14 -9.37 2.81 -7.73
N SER A 15 -8.07 2.63 -7.48
CA SER A 15 -7.33 1.48 -8.00
C SER A 15 -7.93 0.16 -7.51
N PHE A 16 -8.17 0.03 -6.20
CA PHE A 16 -8.79 -1.16 -5.61
C PHE A 16 -10.21 -1.43 -6.13
N PHE A 17 -10.99 -0.38 -6.37
CA PHE A 17 -12.31 -0.49 -6.99
C PHE A 17 -12.21 -1.06 -8.42
N CYS A 18 -11.30 -0.52 -9.25
CA CYS A 18 -11.08 -1.01 -10.61
C CYS A 18 -10.69 -2.49 -10.65
N ILE A 19 -9.73 -2.92 -9.82
CA ILE A 19 -9.30 -4.32 -9.80
C ILE A 19 -10.37 -5.26 -9.22
N SER A 20 -11.17 -4.79 -8.27
CA SER A 20 -12.33 -5.55 -7.79
C SER A 20 -13.34 -5.79 -8.91
N LEU A 21 -13.60 -4.79 -9.77
CA LEU A 21 -14.47 -4.95 -10.94
C LEU A 21 -13.89 -5.91 -11.97
N VAL A 22 -12.57 -5.90 -12.17
CA VAL A 22 -11.89 -6.87 -13.04
C VAL A 22 -12.09 -8.31 -12.55
N PHE A 23 -12.02 -8.55 -11.24
CA PHE A 23 -12.21 -9.89 -10.68
C PHE A 23 -13.67 -10.32 -10.52
N SER A 24 -14.62 -9.38 -10.51
CA SER A 24 -16.05 -9.67 -10.36
C SER A 24 -16.66 -10.40 -11.56
N ASN A 25 -15.98 -10.44 -12.72
CA ASN A 25 -16.45 -11.11 -13.96
C ASN A 25 -17.89 -10.74 -14.37
N SER A 26 -18.28 -9.48 -14.15
CA SER A 26 -19.59 -8.98 -14.57
C SER A 26 -19.62 -8.71 -16.09
N SER A 27 -20.81 -8.69 -16.71
CA SER A 27 -20.95 -8.39 -18.14
C SER A 27 -20.32 -7.05 -18.56
N PHE A 28 -20.32 -6.07 -17.65
CA PHE A 28 -19.62 -4.79 -17.83
C PHE A 28 -18.10 -4.94 -17.91
N THR A 29 -17.55 -5.88 -17.13
CA THR A 29 -16.11 -6.18 -17.10
C THR A 29 -15.63 -6.72 -18.45
N TYR A 30 -16.47 -7.43 -19.22
CA TYR A 30 -16.08 -7.99 -20.50
C TYR A 30 -15.80 -6.91 -21.56
N SER A 31 -16.65 -5.88 -21.62
CA SER A 31 -16.52 -4.77 -22.59
C SER A 31 -15.38 -3.81 -22.25
N TYR A 32 -15.09 -3.60 -20.96
CA TYR A 32 -14.13 -2.59 -20.50
C TYR A 32 -12.89 -3.18 -19.81
N ASN A 33 -12.63 -4.47 -19.99
CA ASN A 33 -11.58 -5.20 -19.26
C ASN A 33 -10.22 -4.50 -19.35
N ASN A 34 -9.77 -4.17 -20.56
CA ASN A 34 -8.47 -3.52 -20.76
C ASN A 34 -8.41 -2.11 -20.15
N GLN A 35 -9.52 -1.36 -20.20
CA GLN A 35 -9.58 -0.02 -19.63
C GLN A 35 -9.50 -0.08 -18.09
N LEU A 36 -10.24 -1.00 -17.46
CA LEU A 36 -10.20 -1.19 -16.00
C LEU A 36 -8.82 -1.64 -15.52
N LYS A 37 -8.14 -2.52 -16.28
CA LYS A 37 -6.76 -2.94 -16.01
C LYS A 37 -5.79 -1.76 -16.09
N LEU A 38 -5.89 -0.95 -17.15
CA LEU A 38 -5.05 0.24 -17.33
C LEU A 38 -5.29 1.27 -16.20
N SER A 39 -6.55 1.53 -15.87
CA SER A 39 -6.93 2.43 -14.76
C SER A 39 -6.40 1.92 -13.43
N PHE A 40 -6.47 0.62 -13.15
CA PHE A 40 -5.87 0.03 -11.95
C PHE A 40 -4.37 0.32 -11.86
N ILE A 41 -3.62 0.05 -12.95
CA ILE A 41 -2.17 0.27 -13.00
C ILE A 41 -1.86 1.76 -12.82
N PHE A 42 -2.58 2.63 -13.54
CA PHE A 42 -2.33 4.08 -13.51
C PHE A 42 -2.64 4.69 -12.14
N PHE A 43 -3.85 4.48 -11.61
CA PHE A 43 -4.22 4.99 -10.30
C PHE A 43 -3.40 4.33 -9.18
N GLY A 44 -3.09 3.05 -9.31
CA GLY A 44 -2.25 2.33 -8.36
C GLY A 44 -0.83 2.89 -8.31
N ALA A 45 -0.21 3.15 -9.46
CA ALA A 45 1.13 3.74 -9.53
C ALA A 45 1.14 5.17 -8.96
N ILE A 46 0.16 6.00 -9.32
CA ILE A 46 0.02 7.36 -8.76
C ILE A 46 -0.16 7.31 -7.25
N ALA A 47 -1.04 6.45 -6.76
CA ALA A 47 -1.27 6.28 -5.33
C ALA A 47 0.01 5.85 -4.61
N PHE A 48 0.79 4.95 -5.21
CA PHE A 48 2.05 4.46 -4.68
C PHE A 48 3.10 5.55 -4.57
N VAL A 49 3.28 6.34 -5.63
CA VAL A 49 4.22 7.49 -5.66
C VAL A 49 3.80 8.57 -4.67
N LEU A 50 2.51 8.95 -4.64
CA LEU A 50 2.01 9.94 -3.69
C LEU A 50 2.18 9.47 -2.23
N ASN A 51 2.02 8.18 -1.98
CA ASN A 51 2.26 7.59 -0.68
C ASN A 51 3.75 7.68 -0.31
N LEU A 52 4.68 7.45 -1.25
CA LEU A 52 6.12 7.59 -1.02
C LEU A 52 6.49 9.01 -0.58
N ILE A 53 6.03 10.00 -1.35
CA ILE A 53 6.28 11.42 -1.10
C ILE A 53 5.72 11.81 0.27
N SER A 54 4.51 11.33 0.60
CA SER A 54 3.91 11.62 1.89
C SER A 54 4.67 10.98 3.07
N TYR A 55 5.37 9.86 2.85
CA TYR A 55 6.14 9.17 3.89
C TYR A 55 7.51 9.81 4.14
N GLU A 56 8.22 10.21 3.09
CA GLU A 56 9.55 10.83 3.19
C GLU A 56 9.51 12.14 3.99
N GLN A 57 8.42 12.91 3.83
CA GLN A 57 8.23 14.17 4.54
C GLN A 57 7.76 14.01 5.99
N ASP A 58 7.19 12.87 6.38
CA ASP A 58 6.57 12.71 7.70
C ASP A 58 7.47 12.12 8.79
N ARG A 59 8.62 11.49 8.48
CA ARG A 59 9.74 10.98 9.35
C ARG A 59 9.44 10.46 10.80
N LYS A 60 8.19 10.33 11.23
CA LYS A 60 7.76 10.04 12.60
C LYS A 60 7.64 8.55 12.90
N GLY A 61 8.02 7.68 11.96
CA GLY A 61 7.98 6.23 12.10
C GLY A 61 9.36 5.61 12.33
N SER A 62 9.40 4.40 12.90
CA SER A 62 10.62 3.59 12.93
C SER A 62 11.06 3.28 11.49
N ALA A 63 12.34 3.45 11.18
CA ALA A 63 12.87 3.19 9.84
C ALA A 63 12.58 1.75 9.36
N LEU A 64 12.58 0.79 10.31
CA LEU A 64 12.22 -0.60 10.04
C LEU A 64 10.74 -0.74 9.65
N TYR A 65 9.83 -0.09 10.38
CA TYR A 65 8.40 -0.08 10.01
C TYR A 65 8.21 0.42 8.58
N ASN A 66 8.82 1.55 8.24
CA ASN A 66 8.70 2.14 6.91
C ASN A 66 9.24 1.20 5.83
N LEU A 67 10.41 0.58 6.06
CA LEU A 67 11.03 -0.35 5.12
C LEU A 67 10.13 -1.57 4.87
N PHE A 68 9.65 -2.23 5.93
CA PHE A 68 8.77 -3.40 5.77
C PHE A 68 7.43 -3.04 5.14
N PHE A 69 6.85 -1.89 5.51
CA PHE A 69 5.61 -1.43 4.89
C PHE A 69 5.79 -1.18 3.39
N TRP A 70 6.86 -0.47 3.00
CA TRP A 70 7.16 -0.17 1.60
C TRP A 70 7.45 -1.42 0.79
N LEU A 71 8.30 -2.30 1.32
CA LEU A 71 8.71 -3.52 0.63
C LEU A 71 7.50 -4.46 0.46
N GLY A 72 6.69 -4.62 1.50
CA GLY A 72 5.45 -5.40 1.43
C GLY A 72 4.44 -4.82 0.44
N SER A 73 4.24 -3.50 0.46
CA SER A 73 3.30 -2.83 -0.44
C SER A 73 3.77 -2.88 -1.90
N SER A 74 5.07 -2.73 -2.17
CA SER A 74 5.66 -2.89 -3.51
C SER A 74 5.44 -4.30 -4.05
N VAL A 75 5.77 -5.32 -3.24
CA VAL A 75 5.62 -6.74 -3.63
C VAL A 75 4.15 -7.09 -3.87
N LEU A 76 3.25 -6.59 -3.02
CA LEU A 76 1.80 -6.76 -3.19
C LEU A 76 1.29 -6.12 -4.49
N PHE A 77 1.66 -4.87 -4.73
CA PHE A 77 1.24 -4.15 -5.94
C PHE A 77 1.75 -4.85 -7.20
N LEU A 78 3.01 -5.29 -7.20
CA LEU A 78 3.59 -6.06 -8.30
C LEU A 78 2.90 -7.43 -8.49
N GLY A 79 2.50 -8.08 -7.40
CA GLY A 79 1.71 -9.31 -7.42
C GLY A 79 0.33 -9.11 -8.06
N LEU A 80 -0.35 -8.00 -7.75
CA LEU A 80 -1.64 -7.66 -8.36
C LEU A 80 -1.50 -7.36 -9.86
N ILE A 81 -0.47 -6.62 -10.27
CA ILE A 81 -0.15 -6.42 -11.69
C ILE A 81 0.13 -7.75 -12.38
N SER A 82 0.92 -8.61 -11.74
CA SER A 82 1.25 -9.95 -12.26
C SER A 82 -0.02 -10.79 -12.45
N LYS A 83 -1.00 -10.69 -11.53
CA LYS A 83 -2.30 -11.37 -11.64
C LYS A 83 -3.06 -10.94 -12.89
N ILE A 84 -3.08 -9.63 -13.14
CA ILE A 84 -3.75 -9.05 -14.30
C ILE A 84 -3.08 -9.51 -15.59
N MET A 85 -1.75 -9.59 -15.59
CA MET A 85 -0.96 -10.05 -16.72
C MET A 85 -0.83 -11.58 -16.83
N HIS A 86 -1.53 -12.34 -15.97
CA HIS A 86 -1.55 -13.81 -15.98
C HIS A 86 -0.16 -14.47 -15.77
N PHE A 87 0.72 -13.83 -14.98
CA PHE A 87 2.02 -14.42 -14.63
C PHE A 87 1.88 -15.52 -13.57
N PRO A 88 2.66 -16.61 -13.64
CA PRO A 88 2.55 -17.77 -12.75
C PRO A 88 2.97 -17.49 -11.30
N LEU A 89 3.84 -16.50 -11.06
CA LEU A 89 4.32 -16.13 -9.72
C LEU A 89 3.35 -15.27 -8.90
N THR A 90 2.17 -14.99 -9.45
CA THR A 90 1.17 -14.08 -8.88
C THR A 90 0.82 -14.38 -7.42
N ASN A 91 0.44 -15.62 -7.12
CA ASN A 91 -0.09 -15.95 -5.79
C ASN A 91 0.98 -15.80 -4.71
N ILE A 92 2.22 -16.17 -5.02
CA ILE A 92 3.37 -16.03 -4.12
C ILE A 92 3.64 -14.56 -3.83
N LEU A 93 3.61 -13.70 -4.85
CA LEU A 93 3.83 -12.26 -4.69
C LEU A 93 2.72 -11.60 -3.85
N ILE A 94 1.45 -11.92 -4.11
CA ILE A 94 0.34 -11.34 -3.36
C ILE A 94 0.38 -11.75 -1.88
N ILE A 95 0.56 -13.06 -1.62
CA ILE A 95 0.62 -13.59 -0.24
C ILE A 95 1.85 -13.05 0.49
N GLY A 96 3.02 -13.06 -0.16
CA GLY A 96 4.25 -12.52 0.42
C GLY A 96 4.13 -11.03 0.74
N GLY A 97 3.59 -10.24 -0.19
CA GLY A 97 3.35 -8.81 0.03
C GLY A 97 2.37 -8.52 1.17
N LEU A 98 1.27 -9.30 1.28
CA LEU A 98 0.32 -9.20 2.40
C LEU A 98 0.97 -9.51 3.75
N ILE A 99 1.77 -10.58 3.82
CA ILE A 99 2.45 -10.98 5.05
C ILE A 99 3.45 -9.89 5.48
N ILE A 100 4.29 -9.41 4.56
CA ILE A 100 5.31 -8.40 4.86
C ILE A 100 4.66 -7.08 5.29
N SER A 101 3.65 -6.61 4.55
CA SER A 101 2.95 -5.37 4.88
C SER A 101 2.15 -5.49 6.19
N GLY A 102 1.48 -6.62 6.42
CA GLY A 102 0.76 -6.92 7.66
C GLY A 102 1.68 -6.97 8.88
N PHE A 103 2.85 -7.60 8.75
CA PHE A 103 3.84 -7.66 9.82
C PHE A 103 4.37 -6.28 10.22
N SER A 104 4.46 -5.36 9.25
CA SER A 104 4.82 -3.97 9.53
C SER A 104 3.88 -3.31 10.55
N PHE A 105 2.55 -3.53 10.45
CA PHE A 105 1.61 -2.98 11.43
C PHE A 105 1.84 -3.47 12.86
N VAL A 106 2.29 -4.71 13.04
CA VAL A 106 2.65 -5.27 14.35
C VAL A 106 3.89 -4.59 14.93
N LEU A 107 4.89 -4.31 14.09
CA LEU A 107 6.10 -3.56 14.47
C LEU A 107 5.79 -2.12 14.86
N SER A 108 4.90 -1.44 14.13
CA SER A 108 4.46 -0.07 14.44
C SER A 108 3.87 0.02 15.85
N LYS A 109 2.97 -0.91 16.19
CA LYS A 109 2.28 -0.95 17.49
C LYS A 109 3.27 -1.13 18.66
N THR A 110 4.39 -1.81 18.41
CA THR A 110 5.46 -2.02 19.39
C THR A 110 6.37 -0.78 19.54
N SER A 111 6.61 -0.02 18.46
CA SER A 111 7.41 1.22 18.52
C SER A 111 6.68 2.41 19.16
N VAL A 112 5.37 2.53 18.98
CA VAL A 112 4.58 3.61 19.62
C VAL A 112 4.61 3.50 21.15
N GLY A 113 4.71 2.28 21.69
CA GLY A 113 4.86 2.05 23.14
C GLY A 113 6.22 2.46 23.72
N LYS A 114 7.27 2.58 22.90
CA LYS A 114 8.61 3.00 23.35
C LYS A 114 8.81 4.51 23.31
N GLN A 115 8.37 5.19 22.25
CA GLN A 115 8.52 6.66 22.16
C GLN A 115 7.73 7.41 23.24
N LYS A 116 6.55 6.90 23.64
CA LYS A 116 5.78 7.51 24.72
C LYS A 116 6.46 7.40 26.09
N LYS A 117 7.29 6.37 26.28
CA LYS A 117 7.96 6.12 27.57
C LYS A 117 9.26 6.93 27.74
N ASP A 118 9.97 7.24 26.66
CA ASP A 118 11.17 8.10 26.71
C ASP A 118 10.84 9.60 26.74
N SER A 119 9.78 10.05 26.05
CA SER A 119 9.38 11.47 26.06
C SER A 119 8.95 11.93 27.45
N ASP A 120 8.25 11.09 28.22
CA ASP A 120 7.79 11.42 29.58
C ASP A 120 8.93 11.40 30.62
N LEU A 121 10.09 10.79 30.30
CA LEU A 121 11.25 10.73 31.19
C LEU A 121 12.22 11.90 31.00
N ILE A 122 12.21 12.56 29.84
CA ILE A 122 13.09 13.70 29.53
C ILE A 122 12.48 15.02 30.03
N ASP A 123 11.15 15.13 30.08
CA ASP A 123 10.45 16.32 30.58
C ASP A 123 10.43 16.44 32.13
N GLN A 124 11.05 15.50 32.85
CA GLN A 124 11.08 15.46 34.32
C GLN A 124 12.46 15.75 34.95
N LEU A 125 13.46 16.17 34.16
CA LEU A 125 14.78 16.59 34.65
C LEU A 125 15.05 18.07 34.38
#